data_AF-A0A3Q9W8R3-F1
#
_entry.id   AF-A0A3Q9W8R3-F1
#
_cell.length_a   1.000
_cell.length_b   1.000
_cell.length_c   1.000
_cell.angle_alpha   90.00
_cell.angle_beta   90.00
_cell.angle_gamma   90.00
#
_symmetry.space_group_name_H-M   'P 1'
#
loop_
_entity.id
_entity.type
_entity.pdbx_description
1 polymer ?
#
loop_
_entity_poly.entity_id
_entity_poly.type
_entity_poly.pdbx_seq_one_letter_code
_entity_poly.pdbx_strand_id
1 'polypeptide(L)'
;MNNRPLQEMPDSHRNQLFNLIDEAADKFENEHGRLNKCSNFDLYGKFLEKAVIDFNSTEGTNYDPGQALGLWAEDINEKLEEYDDDMDSMNEAMENWQNLTG
;
A
#
# COMPACT_ATOMS: atom_id res chain seq x y z
N MET A 1 26.30 2.74 6.91
CA MET A 1 25.20 2.22 7.74
C MET A 1 24.71 0.96 7.06
N ASN A 2 24.69 -0.18 7.76
CA ASN A 2 24.21 -1.43 7.18
C ASN A 2 22.67 -1.40 7.19
N ASN A 3 22.05 -1.24 6.04
CA ASN A 3 20.60 -1.40 5.89
C ASN A 3 20.27 -2.87 6.19
N ARG A 4 19.41 -3.14 7.16
CA ARG A 4 18.91 -4.50 7.36
C ARG A 4 18.06 -4.89 6.15
N PRO A 5 18.23 -6.08 5.58
CA PRO A 5 17.35 -6.55 4.50
C PRO A 5 15.93 -6.66 5.04
N LEU A 6 14.96 -6.09 4.32
CA LEU A 6 13.54 -6.16 4.67
C LEU A 6 12.98 -7.59 4.71
N GLN A 7 13.70 -8.58 4.18
CA GLN A 7 13.36 -10.01 4.32
C GLN A 7 13.30 -10.51 5.77
N GLU A 8 13.87 -9.78 6.73
CA GLU A 8 13.81 -10.12 8.16
C GLU A 8 12.75 -9.29 8.92
N MET A 9 11.94 -8.48 8.22
CA MET A 9 10.90 -7.69 8.86
C MET A 9 9.80 -8.62 9.42
N PRO A 10 9.53 -8.60 10.75
CA PRO A 10 8.43 -9.36 11.31
C PRO A 10 7.09 -8.92 10.72
N ASP A 11 6.15 -9.84 10.51
CA ASP A 11 4.82 -9.52 9.96
C ASP A 11 4.09 -8.44 10.77
N SER A 12 4.28 -8.42 12.09
CA SER A 12 3.74 -7.37 12.96
C SER A 12 4.31 -5.99 12.61
N HIS A 13 5.61 -5.90 12.35
CA HIS A 13 6.26 -4.65 11.94
C HIS A 13 5.85 -4.27 10.51
N ARG A 14 5.72 -5.24 9.60
CA ARG A 14 5.26 -5.02 8.23
C ARG A 14 3.86 -4.39 8.23
N ASN A 15 2.92 -5.01 8.94
CA ASN A 15 1.54 -4.52 8.99
C ASN A 15 1.44 -3.15 9.66
N GLN A 16 2.18 -2.91 10.75
CA GLN A 16 2.20 -1.59 11.39
C GLN A 16 2.79 -0.52 10.48
N LEU A 17 3.90 -0.82 9.81
CA LEU A 17 4.54 0.11 8.88
C LEU A 17 3.62 0.44 7.71
N PHE A 18 2.97 -0.56 7.12
CA PHE A 18 2.06 -0.36 5.99
C PHE A 18 0.84 0.47 6.39
N ASN A 19 0.27 0.21 7.57
CA ASN A 19 -0.81 1.04 8.11
C ASN A 19 -0.38 2.51 8.29
N LEU A 20 0.85 2.77 8.75
CA LEU A 20 1.36 4.15 8.88
C LEU A 20 1.58 4.81 7.52
N ILE A 21 1.99 4.04 6.50
CA ILE A 21 2.12 4.55 5.13
C ILE A 21 0.73 4.88 4.56
N ASP A 22 -0.27 4.02 4.78
CA ASP A 22 -1.67 4.27 4.40
C ASP A 22 -2.22 5.53 5.09
N GLU A 23 -2.02 5.67 6.40
CA GLU A 23 -2.43 6.86 7.15
C GLU A 23 -1.75 8.13 6.63
N ALA A 24 -0.48 8.05 6.23
CA ALA A 24 0.24 9.18 5.63
C ALA A 24 -0.31 9.53 4.24
N ALA A 25 -0.70 8.53 3.44
CA ALA A 25 -1.35 8.74 2.16
C ALA A 25 -2.73 9.40 2.33
N ASP A 26 -3.56 8.89 3.24
CA ASP A 26 -4.86 9.46 3.58
C ASP A 26 -4.74 10.89 4.10
N LYS A 27 -3.76 11.15 4.96
CA LYS A 27 -3.49 12.48 5.46
C LYS A 27 -3.14 13.45 4.33
N PHE A 28 -2.29 13.03 3.39
CA PHE A 28 -1.97 13.84 2.22
C PHE A 28 -3.23 14.15 1.40
N GLU A 29 -4.07 13.15 1.12
CA GLU A 29 -5.30 13.37 0.35
C GLU A 29 -6.30 14.28 1.08
N ASN A 30 -6.37 14.19 2.41
CA ASN A 30 -7.20 15.08 3.23
C ASN A 30 -6.70 16.53 3.22
N GLU A 31 -5.38 16.74 3.22
CA GLU A 31 -4.77 18.08 3.26
C GLU A 31 -4.65 18.72 1.86
N HIS A 32 -4.46 17.93 0.82
CA HIS A 32 -4.12 18.40 -0.53
C HIS A 32 -5.14 18.00 -1.61
N GLY A 33 -6.16 17.22 -1.24
CA GLY A 33 -7.14 16.65 -2.16
C GLY A 33 -6.69 15.31 -2.73
N ARG A 34 -7.67 14.55 -3.24
CA ARG A 34 -7.44 13.23 -3.86
C ARG A 34 -6.36 13.26 -4.93
N LEU A 35 -5.54 12.22 -4.96
CA LEU A 35 -4.46 12.07 -5.94
C LEU A 35 -5.00 12.11 -7.37
N ASN A 36 -4.33 12.89 -8.21
CA ASN A 36 -4.59 13.01 -9.63
C ASN A 36 -3.30 13.38 -10.37
N LYS A 37 -3.34 13.45 -11.71
CA LYS A 37 -2.18 13.76 -12.55
C LYS A 37 -1.49 15.11 -12.26
N CYS A 38 -2.16 16.04 -11.60
CA CYS A 38 -1.62 17.35 -11.22
C CYS A 38 -1.17 17.39 -9.75
N SER A 39 -1.30 16.28 -9.00
CA SER A 39 -0.86 16.21 -7.61
C SER A 39 0.66 16.33 -7.50
N ASN A 40 1.12 16.87 -6.39
CA ASN A 40 2.54 17.02 -6.12
C ASN A 40 3.11 15.69 -5.58
N PHE A 41 3.52 14.81 -6.49
CA PHE A 41 4.07 13.49 -6.16
C PHE A 41 5.39 13.57 -5.37
N ASP A 42 6.18 14.63 -5.53
CA ASP A 42 7.38 14.84 -4.71
C ASP A 42 7.01 15.09 -3.24
N LEU A 43 5.94 15.86 -2.98
CA LEU A 43 5.45 16.09 -1.63
C LEU A 43 4.79 14.83 -1.06
N TYR A 44 4.00 14.12 -1.88
CA TYR A 44 3.40 12.85 -1.51
C TYR A 44 4.48 11.83 -1.08
N GLY A 45 5.53 11.65 -1.88
CA GLY A 45 6.65 10.78 -1.53
C GLY A 45 7.29 11.14 -0.19
N LYS A 46 7.45 12.43 0.12
CA LYS A 46 7.97 12.87 1.43
C LYS A 46 7.06 12.52 2.60
N PHE A 47 5.73 12.52 2.41
CA PHE A 47 4.79 12.08 3.45
C PHE A 47 4.97 10.59 3.74
N LEU A 48 5.08 9.77 2.68
CA LEU A 48 5.27 8.34 2.83
C LEU A 48 6.64 8.00 3.42
N GLU A 49 7.72 8.62 2.94
CA GLU A 49 9.06 8.46 3.51
C GLU A 49 9.11 8.84 4.99
N LYS A 50 8.41 9.91 5.36
CA LYS A 50 8.30 10.34 6.76
C LYS A 50 7.64 9.28 7.63
N ALA A 51 6.61 8.58 7.14
CA ALA A 51 5.97 7.49 7.88
C ALA A 51 6.98 6.38 8.21
N VAL A 52 7.83 6.01 7.25
CA VAL A 52 8.89 5.01 7.48
C VAL A 52 9.93 5.49 8.48
N ILE A 53 10.35 6.75 8.39
CA ILE A 53 11.30 7.35 9.33
C ILE A 53 10.73 7.41 10.75
N ASP A 54 9.47 7.82 10.89
CA ASP A 54 8.79 7.91 12.18
C ASP A 54 8.59 6.52 12.80
N PHE A 55 8.26 5.50 11.99
CA PHE A 55 8.22 4.10 12.41
C PHE A 55 9.58 3.60 12.88
N ASN A 56 10.64 3.83 12.09
CA ASN A 56 12.01 3.48 12.46
C ASN A 56 12.41 4.08 13.81
N SER A 57 12.07 5.36 14.03
CA SER A 57 12.36 6.05 15.29
C SER A 57 11.59 5.49 16.48
N THR A 58 10.35 5.03 16.26
CA THR A 58 9.46 4.51 17.32
C THR A 58 9.85 3.10 17.73
N GLU A 59 10.06 2.23 16.74
CA GLU A 59 10.38 0.81 16.95
C GLU A 59 11.88 0.54 17.15
N GLY A 60 12.73 1.58 17.06
CA GLY A 60 14.18 1.44 17.16
C GLY A 60 14.78 0.61 16.02
N THR A 61 14.18 0.72 14.83
CA THR A 61 14.59 -0.01 13.63
C THR A 61 15.28 0.93 12.63
N ASN A 62 15.77 0.39 11.51
CA ASN A 62 16.47 1.16 10.49
C ASN A 62 16.19 0.58 9.10
N TYR A 63 14.90 0.45 8.78
CA TYR A 63 14.43 0.01 7.48
C TYR A 63 14.67 1.12 6.44
N ASP A 64 15.08 0.73 5.24
CA ASP A 64 15.25 1.66 4.13
C ASP A 64 13.89 2.14 3.62
N PRO A 65 13.62 3.47 3.59
CA PRO A 65 12.34 3.99 3.12
C PRO A 65 12.01 3.59 1.69
N GLY A 66 12.98 3.62 0.78
CA GLY A 66 12.75 3.29 -0.62
C GLY A 66 12.33 1.84 -0.81
N GLN A 67 13.00 0.92 -0.12
CA GLN A 67 12.62 -0.50 -0.17
C GLN A 67 11.29 -0.78 0.57
N ALA A 68 11.01 -0.13 1.71
CA ALA A 68 9.76 -0.30 2.43
C ALA A 68 8.55 0.17 1.61
N LEU A 69 8.69 1.31 0.93
CA LEU A 69 7.67 1.83 0.02
C LEU A 69 7.48 0.93 -1.20
N GLY A 70 8.56 0.32 -1.72
CA GLY A 70 8.47 -0.68 -2.78
C GLY A 70 7.62 -1.89 -2.37
N LEU A 71 7.86 -2.44 -1.17
CA LEU A 71 7.08 -3.58 -0.66
C LEU A 71 5.61 -3.22 -0.39
N TRP A 72 5.35 -2.01 0.09
CA TRP A 72 3.98 -1.52 0.28
C TRP A 72 3.24 -1.38 -1.06
N ALA A 73 3.91 -0.88 -2.10
CA ALA A 73 3.32 -0.80 -3.44
C ALA A 73 3.01 -2.18 -4.02
N GLU A 74 3.87 -3.19 -3.80
CA GLU A 74 3.60 -4.58 -4.19
C GLU A 74 2.37 -5.15 -3.45
N ASP A 75 2.22 -4.91 -2.14
CA ASP A 75 1.08 -5.37 -1.34
C ASP A 75 -0.25 -4.74 -1.78
N ILE A 76 -0.23 -3.47 -2.19
CA ILE A 76 -1.39 -2.81 -2.79
C ILE A 76 -1.71 -3.42 -4.15
N ASN A 77 -0.71 -3.65 -4.99
CA ASN A 77 -0.93 -4.22 -6.32
C ASN A 77 -1.51 -5.64 -6.24
N GLU A 78 -0.99 -6.48 -5.35
CA GLU A 78 -1.51 -7.83 -5.10
C GLU A 78 -2.97 -7.79 -4.62
N LYS A 79 -3.31 -6.89 -3.69
CA LYS A 79 -4.71 -6.69 -3.26
C LYS A 79 -5.61 -6.25 -4.41
N LEU A 80 -5.14 -5.36 -5.29
CA LEU A 80 -5.92 -4.89 -6.43
C LEU A 80 -6.14 -6.01 -7.47
N GLU A 81 -5.12 -6.84 -7.73
CA GLU A 81 -5.23 -8.00 -8.62
C GLU A 81 -6.21 -9.05 -8.07
N GLU A 82 -6.19 -9.32 -6.75
CA GLU A 82 -7.17 -10.21 -6.12
C GLU A 82 -8.62 -9.69 -6.30
N TYR A 83 -8.83 -8.37 -6.20
CA TYR A 83 -10.16 -7.78 -6.40
C TYR A 83 -10.65 -7.84 -7.86
N ASP A 84 -9.76 -7.69 -8.83
CA ASP A 84 -10.11 -7.80 -10.25
C ASP A 84 -10.47 -9.25 -10.63
N ASP A 85 -9.70 -10.24 -10.15
CA ASP A 85 -9.98 -11.66 -10.40
C ASP A 85 -11.31 -12.14 -9.74
N ASP A 86 -11.63 -11.63 -8.55
CA ASP A 86 -12.89 -11.94 -7.86
C ASP A 86 -14.10 -11.30 -8.57
N MET A 87 -13.95 -10.09 -9.12
CA MET A 87 -15.00 -9.42 -9.90
C MET A 87 -15.29 -10.14 -11.22
N ASP A 88 -14.27 -10.60 -11.92
CA ASP A 88 -14.43 -11.37 -13.16
C ASP A 88 -15.10 -12.73 -12.90
N SER A 89 -14.73 -13.40 -11.81
CA SER A 89 -15.36 -14.67 -11.39
C SER A 89 -16.84 -14.50 -11.01
N MET A 90 -17.19 -13.39 -10.34
CA MET A 90 -18.59 -13.06 -10.03
C MET A 90 -19.40 -12.72 -11.27
N ASN A 91 -18.80 -12.01 -12.24
CA ASN A 91 -19.45 -11.64 -13.48
C ASN A 91 -19.72 -12.87 -14.37
N GLU A 92 -18.76 -13.79 -14.50
CA GLU A 92 -18.95 -15.05 -15.23
C GLU A 92 -19.99 -15.97 -14.56
N ALA A 93 -20.03 -16.01 -13.23
CA ALA A 93 -21.04 -16.76 -12.50
C ALA A 93 -22.46 -16.18 -12.69
N MET A 94 -22.60 -14.86 -12.78
CA MET A 94 -23.88 -14.18 -13.07
C MET A 94 -24.35 -14.42 -14.51
N GLU A 95 -23.45 -14.32 -15.49
CA GLU A 95 -23.77 -14.61 -16.90
C GLU A 95 -24.22 -16.07 -17.09
N ASN A 96 -23.51 -17.02 -16.48
CA ASN A 96 -23.90 -18.43 -16.51
C ASN A 96 -25.24 -18.69 -15.81
N TRP A 97 -25.54 -18.01 -14.71
CA TRP A 97 -26.84 -18.12 -14.04
C TRP A 97 -28.00 -17.57 -14.89
N GLN A 98 -27.81 -16.45 -15.59
CA GLN A 98 -28.81 -15.91 -16.50
C GLN A 98 -29.07 -16.84 -17.68
N ASN A 99 -28.03 -17.47 -18.25
CA ASN A 99 -28.18 -18.46 -19.32
C ASN A 99 -28.91 -19.75 -18.89
N LEU A 100 -28.85 -20.11 -17.60
CA LEU A 100 -29.52 -21.31 -17.07
C LEU A 100 -30.96 -21.06 -16.60
N THR A 101 -31.34 -19.79 -16.37
CA THR A 101 -32.66 -19.41 -15.83
C THR A 101 -33.52 -18.61 -16.80
N GLY A 102 -32.97 -18.23 -17.97
CA GLY A 102 -33.66 -17.56 -19.08
C GLY A 102 -34.26 -18.50 -20.12
#